data_AF-A0A4V0Y1J8-F1
#
_entry.id   AF-A0A4V0Y1J8-F1
#
_cell.length_a   1.000
_cell.length_b   1.000
_cell.length_c   1.000
_cell.angle_alpha   90.00
_cell.angle_beta   90.00
_cell.angle_gamma   90.00
#
_symmetry.space_group_name_H-M   'P 1'
#
loop_
_entity.id
_entity.type
_entity.pdbx_description
1 polymer ?
#
loop_
_entity_poly.entity_id
_entity_poly.type
_entity_poly.pdbx_seq_one_letter_code
_entity_poly.pdbx_strand_id
1 'polypeptide(L)'
;MKNKYRVTGGTLARDWPALVVLMAMFVAGILLYPRLPDLVPAHWNFRGEVDNYFNRFWGAFALPLMTGGIYLLLLFVPYLDPKRENYPRFDRAYQMVRLGLVFFMGVIYTTILVVALGGPANLVGRVVPLAVGLLFILIGNYLPQARHNYFFGVRTPWTLASEEVWRRTHRFSGYAFIVAGFMFIVAAFLPPPANFILGMAGPATAVIGTIVYSYLVFRRVSA
;
A
#
# COMPACT_ATOMS: atom_id res chain seq x y z
N MET A 1 25.87 -22.40 3.54
CA MET A 1 24.40 -22.47 3.53
C MET A 1 23.86 -21.17 2.93
N LYS A 2 23.15 -21.19 1.79
CA LYS A 2 22.58 -19.98 1.18
C LYS A 2 21.62 -19.31 2.18
N ASN A 3 21.82 -18.03 2.47
CA ASN A 3 21.01 -17.25 3.40
C ASN A 3 19.59 -17.09 2.81
N LYS A 4 18.68 -18.03 3.13
CA LYS A 4 17.29 -18.02 2.66
C LYS A 4 16.44 -17.17 3.59
N TYR A 5 15.41 -16.52 3.04
CA TYR A 5 14.42 -15.78 3.84
C TYR A 5 13.89 -16.61 5.01
N ARG A 6 13.91 -16.02 6.21
CA ARG A 6 13.34 -16.59 7.42
C ARG A 6 12.75 -15.49 8.29
N VAL A 7 11.55 -15.73 8.80
CA VAL A 7 10.97 -14.94 9.88
C VAL A 7 11.66 -15.36 11.17
N THR A 8 12.29 -14.39 11.84
CA THR A 8 13.01 -14.59 13.09
C THR A 8 12.47 -13.65 14.15
N GLY A 9 12.84 -13.85 15.43
CA GLY A 9 12.57 -12.87 16.49
C GLY A 9 13.08 -11.47 16.13
N GLY A 10 14.22 -11.37 15.45
CA GLY A 10 14.76 -10.10 14.95
C GLY A 10 13.92 -9.46 13.83
N THR A 11 13.19 -10.26 13.03
CA THR A 11 12.23 -9.72 12.05
C THR A 11 11.07 -9.05 12.77
N LEU A 12 10.47 -9.74 13.76
CA LEU A 12 9.34 -9.21 14.54
C LEU A 12 9.76 -8.02 15.40
N ALA A 13 10.95 -8.06 15.99
CA ALA A 13 11.49 -6.95 16.76
C ALA A 13 11.66 -5.68 15.92
N ARG A 14 12.04 -5.79 14.64
CA ARG A 14 12.12 -4.63 13.74
C ARG A 14 10.73 -4.15 13.28
N ASP A 15 9.73 -5.02 13.28
CA ASP A 15 8.36 -4.73 12.88
C ASP A 15 7.48 -4.22 14.03
N TRP A 16 8.05 -4.00 15.21
CA TRP A 16 7.33 -3.48 16.38
C TRP A 16 6.43 -2.26 16.09
N PRO A 17 6.79 -1.29 15.21
CA PRO A 17 5.89 -0.16 14.95
C PRO A 17 4.59 -0.59 14.28
N ALA A 18 4.65 -1.54 13.33
CA ALA A 18 3.44 -2.08 12.71
C ALA A 18 2.60 -2.90 13.70
N LEU A 19 3.25 -3.66 14.58
CA LEU A 19 2.55 -4.43 15.61
C LEU A 19 1.84 -3.50 16.61
N VAL A 20 2.46 -2.39 17.00
CA VAL A 20 1.84 -1.37 17.85
C VAL A 20 0.65 -0.72 17.16
N VAL A 21 0.76 -0.32 15.89
CA VAL A 21 -0.37 0.23 15.12
C VAL A 21 -1.50 -0.78 15.01
N LEU A 22 -1.20 -2.03 14.65
CA LEU A 22 -2.21 -3.09 14.54
C LEU A 22 -2.91 -3.36 15.88
N MET A 23 -2.15 -3.42 16.96
CA MET A 23 -2.70 -3.58 18.31
C MET A 23 -3.59 -2.39 18.69
N ALA A 24 -3.14 -1.16 18.42
CA ALA A 24 -3.91 0.05 18.65
C ALA A 24 -5.23 0.05 17.87
N MET A 25 -5.24 -0.47 16.64
CA MET A 25 -6.48 -0.63 15.86
C MET A 25 -7.47 -1.58 16.55
N PHE A 26 -7.03 -2.73 17.03
CA PHE A 26 -7.91 -3.66 17.77
C PHE A 26 -8.39 -3.07 19.09
N VAL A 27 -7.50 -2.43 19.85
CA VAL A 27 -7.85 -1.77 21.12
C VAL A 27 -8.87 -0.66 20.89
N ALA A 28 -8.66 0.20 19.88
CA ALA A 28 -9.62 1.23 19.51
C ALA A 28 -10.97 0.63 19.10
N GLY A 29 -10.97 -0.44 18.30
CA GLY A 29 -12.18 -1.16 17.92
C GLY A 29 -12.97 -1.66 19.12
N ILE A 30 -12.31 -2.28 20.11
CA ILE A 30 -12.94 -2.78 21.34
C ILE A 30 -13.49 -1.62 22.20
N LEU A 31 -12.68 -0.58 22.43
CA LEU A 31 -13.05 0.54 23.31
C LEU A 31 -14.17 1.40 22.72
N LEU A 32 -14.19 1.58 21.40
CA LEU A 32 -15.18 2.40 20.72
C LEU A 32 -16.42 1.62 20.26
N TYR A 33 -16.37 0.28 20.28
CA TYR A 33 -17.48 -0.59 19.87
C TYR A 33 -18.84 -0.18 20.46
N PRO A 34 -18.97 0.11 21.77
CA PRO A 34 -20.27 0.47 22.35
C PRO A 34 -20.81 1.82 21.87
N ARG A 35 -19.95 2.68 21.33
CA ARG A 35 -20.26 4.04 20.87
C ARG A 35 -20.49 4.14 19.37
N LEU A 36 -20.13 3.09 18.62
CA LEU A 36 -20.33 3.07 17.18
C LEU A 36 -21.82 2.95 16.83
N PRO A 37 -22.29 3.65 15.78
CA PRO A 37 -23.64 3.49 15.26
C PRO A 37 -23.86 2.08 14.72
N ASP A 38 -25.13 1.70 14.51
CA ASP A 38 -25.49 0.42 13.90
C ASP A 38 -24.97 0.29 12.46
N LEU A 39 -24.89 1.42 11.75
CA LEU A 39 -24.37 1.54 10.40
C LEU A 39 -23.11 2.41 10.39
N VAL A 40 -21.98 1.81 10.03
CA VAL A 40 -20.68 2.48 9.93
C VAL A 40 -20.32 2.65 8.45
N PRO A 41 -19.92 3.85 7.99
CA PRO A 41 -19.50 4.07 6.61
C PRO A 41 -18.41 3.08 6.17
N ALA A 42 -18.63 2.44 5.02
CA ALA A 42 -17.73 1.41 4.48
C ALA A 42 -17.15 1.76 3.11
N HIS A 43 -17.86 2.56 2.32
CA HIS A 43 -17.42 2.97 0.98
C HIS A 43 -17.88 4.39 0.67
N TRP A 44 -17.11 5.06 -0.20
CA TRP A 44 -17.40 6.41 -0.68
C TRP A 44 -17.38 6.41 -2.21
N ASN A 45 -18.38 7.04 -2.81
CA ASN A 45 -18.46 7.22 -4.25
C ASN A 45 -17.44 8.25 -4.76
N PHE A 46 -17.36 8.45 -6.08
CA PHE A 46 -16.44 9.43 -6.70
C PHE A 46 -16.73 10.90 -6.33
N ARG A 47 -17.89 11.20 -5.74
CA ARG A 47 -18.26 12.52 -5.21
C ARG A 47 -17.85 12.69 -3.74
N GLY A 48 -17.32 11.64 -3.11
CA GLY A 48 -16.94 11.64 -1.70
C GLY A 48 -18.12 11.45 -0.74
N GLU A 49 -19.25 10.93 -1.23
CA GLU A 49 -20.43 10.62 -0.42
C GLU A 49 -20.44 9.14 -0.04
N VAL A 50 -20.95 8.81 1.15
CA VAL A 50 -21.07 7.42 1.61
C VAL A 50 -22.20 6.73 0.85
N ASP A 51 -21.88 5.66 0.13
CA ASP A 51 -22.84 4.87 -0.65
C ASP A 51 -22.96 3.40 -0.18
N ASN A 52 -22.12 2.99 0.78
CA ASN A 52 -22.20 1.67 1.40
C ASN A 52 -21.81 1.71 2.89
N TYR A 53 -22.39 0.79 3.66
CA TYR A 53 -22.24 0.72 5.11
C TYR A 53 -21.96 -0.70 5.58
N PHE A 54 -21.21 -0.80 6.67
CA PHE A 54 -21.08 -2.02 7.46
C PHE A 54 -22.01 -1.99 8.67
N ASN A 55 -22.39 -3.17 9.16
CA ASN A 55 -22.91 -3.27 10.51
C ASN A 55 -21.82 -2.88 11.53
N ARG A 56 -22.21 -2.60 12.78
CA ARG A 56 -21.31 -2.20 13.86
C ARG A 56 -20.07 -3.08 14.02
N PHE A 57 -20.23 -4.41 13.93
CA PHE A 57 -19.13 -5.38 14.02
C PHE A 57 -18.10 -5.18 12.92
N TRP A 58 -18.54 -5.18 11.66
CA TRP A 58 -17.64 -5.00 10.53
C TRP A 58 -17.07 -3.59 10.46
N GLY A 59 -17.81 -2.57 10.89
CA GLY A 59 -17.29 -1.21 11.04
C GLY A 59 -16.13 -1.10 12.04
N ALA A 60 -16.19 -1.86 13.13
CA ALA A 60 -15.15 -1.86 14.15
C ALA A 60 -13.92 -2.70 13.76
N PHE A 61 -14.12 -3.86 13.12
CA PHE A 61 -13.08 -4.89 13.01
C PHE A 61 -12.64 -5.26 11.58
N ALA A 62 -13.36 -4.85 10.53
CA ALA A 62 -12.97 -5.21 9.16
C ALA A 62 -11.55 -4.73 8.79
N LEU A 63 -11.24 -3.45 9.01
CA LEU A 63 -9.92 -2.90 8.71
C LEU A 63 -8.81 -3.45 9.61
N PRO A 64 -8.97 -3.58 10.95
CA PRO A 64 -7.97 -4.25 11.78
C PRO A 64 -7.68 -5.69 11.33
N LEU A 65 -8.72 -6.48 11.02
CA LEU A 65 -8.57 -7.86 10.54
C LEU A 65 -7.88 -7.91 9.17
N MET A 66 -8.30 -7.05 8.24
CA MET A 66 -7.66 -6.94 6.92
C MET A 66 -6.19 -6.53 7.04
N THR A 67 -5.87 -5.60 7.94
CA THR A 67 -4.50 -5.14 8.18
C THR A 67 -3.63 -6.25 8.76
N GLY A 68 -4.16 -7.02 9.72
CA GLY A 68 -3.51 -8.22 10.24
C GLY A 68 -3.29 -9.25 9.12
N GLY A 69 -4.29 -9.48 8.28
CA GLY A 69 -4.18 -10.35 7.11
C GLY A 69 -3.10 -9.90 6.12
N ILE A 70 -3.04 -8.62 5.78
CA ILE A 70 -2.01 -8.04 4.89
C ILE A 70 -0.62 -8.16 5.53
N TYR A 71 -0.48 -7.85 6.82
CA TYR A 71 0.79 -7.97 7.53
C TYR A 71 1.31 -9.41 7.51
N LEU A 72 0.45 -10.38 7.84
CA LEU A 72 0.80 -11.81 7.82
C LEU A 72 1.09 -12.28 6.40
N LEU A 73 0.28 -11.88 5.42
CA LEU A 73 0.52 -12.18 4.02
C LEU A 73 1.91 -11.69 3.58
N LEU A 74 2.27 -10.44 3.87
CA LEU A 74 3.59 -9.89 3.54
C LEU A 74 4.72 -10.41 4.44
N LEU A 75 4.41 -11.09 5.54
CA LEU A 75 5.42 -11.76 6.35
C LEU A 75 5.75 -13.14 5.77
N PHE A 76 4.72 -13.85 5.27
CA PHE A 76 4.81 -15.25 4.89
C PHE A 76 4.81 -15.54 3.39
N VAL A 77 4.31 -14.64 2.54
CA VAL A 77 4.33 -14.83 1.08
C VAL A 77 5.72 -15.12 0.50
N PRO A 78 6.85 -14.58 1.04
CA PRO A 78 8.17 -14.93 0.52
C PRO A 78 8.52 -16.42 0.66
N TYR A 79 7.87 -17.18 1.55
CA TYR A 79 8.10 -18.62 1.66
C TYR A 79 7.61 -19.39 0.42
N LEU A 80 6.63 -18.83 -0.30
CA LEU A 80 6.07 -19.38 -1.54
C LEU A 80 6.87 -18.97 -2.78
N ASP A 81 7.78 -18.00 -2.65
CA ASP A 81 8.59 -17.51 -3.76
C ASP A 81 9.72 -18.49 -4.11
N PRO A 82 9.79 -19.00 -5.37
CA PRO A 82 10.92 -19.82 -5.79
C PRO A 82 12.28 -19.13 -5.65
N LYS A 83 12.30 -17.78 -5.68
CA LYS A 83 13.50 -16.93 -5.53
C LYS A 83 13.61 -16.30 -4.14
N ARG A 84 13.10 -16.97 -3.10
CA ARG A 84 13.13 -16.46 -1.71
C ARG A 84 14.52 -16.15 -1.15
N GLU A 85 15.60 -16.71 -1.70
CA GLU A 85 16.98 -16.32 -1.38
C GLU A 85 17.32 -14.85 -1.71
N ASN A 86 16.52 -14.18 -2.54
CA ASN A 86 16.75 -12.79 -2.89
C ASN A 86 16.20 -11.81 -1.86
N TYR A 87 15.22 -12.19 -1.03
CA TYR A 87 14.59 -11.28 -0.05
C TYR A 87 15.56 -10.69 0.97
N PRO A 88 16.54 -11.44 1.54
CA PRO A 88 17.55 -10.85 2.41
C PRO A 88 18.38 -9.73 1.77
N ARG A 89 18.44 -9.65 0.43
CA ARG A 89 19.20 -8.62 -0.30
C ARG A 89 18.43 -7.29 -0.47
N PHE A 90 17.14 -7.26 -0.09
CA PHE A 90 16.30 -6.07 -0.10
C PHE A 90 15.34 -6.05 1.11
N ASP A 91 15.77 -6.65 2.22
CA ASP A 91 14.93 -6.87 3.40
C ASP A 91 14.36 -5.56 3.95
N ARG A 92 15.18 -4.51 4.00
CA ARG A 92 14.77 -3.16 4.43
C ARG A 92 13.70 -2.57 3.53
N ALA A 93 13.84 -2.69 2.21
CA ALA A 93 12.85 -2.20 1.26
C ALA A 93 11.51 -2.93 1.45
N TYR A 94 11.57 -4.26 1.56
CA TYR A 94 10.39 -5.08 1.78
C TYR A 94 9.71 -4.77 3.12
N GLN A 95 10.50 -4.59 4.17
CA GLN A 95 10.04 -4.20 5.50
C GLN A 95 9.35 -2.83 5.46
N MET A 96 9.97 -1.83 4.84
CA MET A 96 9.43 -0.46 4.81
C MET A 96 8.10 -0.39 4.06
N VAL A 97 7.93 -1.17 2.98
CA VAL A 97 6.63 -1.27 2.31
C VAL A 97 5.59 -1.97 3.19
N ARG A 98 5.97 -3.04 3.92
CA ARG A 98 5.07 -3.70 4.88
C ARG A 98 4.64 -2.74 6.01
N LEU A 99 5.57 -2.01 6.61
CA LEU A 99 5.26 -0.98 7.62
C LEU A 99 4.36 0.10 7.02
N GLY A 100 4.73 0.65 5.86
CA GLY A 100 3.97 1.70 5.18
C GLY A 100 2.52 1.31 4.91
N LEU A 101 2.27 0.07 4.51
CA LEU A 101 0.91 -0.46 4.32
C LEU A 101 0.13 -0.54 5.63
N VAL A 102 0.75 -1.00 6.73
CA VAL A 102 0.08 -1.05 8.04
C VAL A 102 -0.26 0.36 8.55
N PHE A 103 0.67 1.31 8.46
CA PHE A 103 0.43 2.70 8.83
C PHE A 103 -0.67 3.33 7.98
N PHE A 104 -0.64 3.10 6.66
CA PHE A 104 -1.68 3.56 5.75
C PHE A 104 -3.07 3.03 6.16
N MET A 105 -3.19 1.74 6.48
CA MET A 105 -4.45 1.17 6.96
C MET A 105 -4.88 1.74 8.32
N GLY A 106 -3.93 2.00 9.23
CA GLY A 106 -4.20 2.67 10.50
C GLY A 106 -4.77 4.09 10.34
N VAL A 107 -4.25 4.86 9.37
CA VAL A 107 -4.75 6.21 9.04
C VAL A 107 -6.18 6.14 8.50
N ILE A 108 -6.45 5.22 7.56
CA ILE A 108 -7.81 5.02 7.04
C ILE A 108 -8.76 4.63 8.17
N TYR A 109 -8.38 3.64 8.99
CA TYR A 109 -9.21 3.17 10.09
C TYR A 109 -9.55 4.28 11.09
N THR A 110 -8.55 5.06 11.49
CA THR A 110 -8.76 6.20 12.40
C THR A 110 -9.73 7.21 11.78
N THR A 111 -9.59 7.49 10.49
CA THR A 111 -10.45 8.44 9.78
C THR A 111 -11.90 7.93 9.71
N ILE A 112 -12.11 6.64 9.44
CA ILE A 112 -13.45 6.03 9.43
C ILE A 112 -14.09 6.11 10.82
N LEU A 113 -13.35 5.79 11.89
CA LEU A 113 -13.86 5.89 13.26
C LEU A 113 -14.25 7.32 13.63
N VAL A 114 -13.42 8.31 13.26
CA VAL A 114 -13.74 9.72 13.49
C VAL A 114 -15.04 10.12 12.78
N VAL A 115 -15.21 9.75 11.51
CA VAL A 115 -16.44 10.04 10.76
C VAL A 115 -17.65 9.31 11.35
N ALA A 116 -17.50 8.03 11.72
CA ALA A 116 -18.58 7.22 12.30
C ALA A 116 -19.06 7.77 13.66
N LEU A 117 -18.19 8.46 14.40
CA LEU A 117 -18.49 9.07 15.70
C LEU A 117 -18.95 10.54 15.58
N GLY A 118 -19.36 10.98 14.38
CA GLY A 118 -19.91 12.32 14.15
C GLY A 118 -18.90 13.38 13.70
N GLY A 119 -17.68 12.97 13.33
CA GLY A 119 -16.69 13.86 12.72
C GLY A 119 -17.08 14.31 11.30
N PRO A 120 -16.31 15.25 10.70
CA PRO A 120 -16.64 15.81 9.40
C PRO A 120 -16.62 14.75 8.29
N ALA A 121 -17.74 14.59 7.56
CA ALA A 121 -17.86 13.59 6.49
C ALA A 121 -16.82 13.77 5.37
N ASN A 122 -16.41 15.01 5.10
CA ASN A 122 -15.40 15.34 4.08
C ASN A 122 -13.95 14.99 4.50
N LEU A 123 -13.73 14.55 5.74
CA LEU A 123 -12.40 14.20 6.23
C LEU A 123 -11.78 13.06 5.41
N VAL A 124 -12.58 12.06 5.04
CA VAL A 124 -12.14 10.91 4.23
C VAL A 124 -11.62 11.37 2.87
N GLY A 125 -12.37 12.24 2.18
CA GLY A 125 -11.99 12.78 0.88
C GLY A 125 -10.71 13.63 0.88
N ARG A 126 -10.25 14.09 2.05
CA ARG A 126 -8.98 14.82 2.21
C ARG A 126 -7.84 13.92 2.67
N VAL A 127 -8.08 13.12 3.70
CA VAL A 127 -7.05 12.30 4.35
C VAL A 127 -6.66 11.11 3.48
N VAL A 128 -7.60 10.45 2.80
CA VAL A 128 -7.31 9.26 2.01
C VAL A 128 -6.38 9.59 0.83
N PRO A 129 -6.63 10.61 -0.01
CA PRO A 129 -5.69 10.95 -1.09
C PRO A 129 -4.28 11.30 -0.58
N LEU A 130 -4.17 12.03 0.54
CA LEU A 130 -2.87 12.33 1.16
C LEU A 130 -2.15 11.06 1.62
N ALA A 131 -2.85 10.16 2.30
CA ALA A 131 -2.30 8.90 2.78
C ALA A 131 -1.87 7.98 1.62
N VAL A 132 -2.67 7.91 0.55
CA VAL A 132 -2.30 7.18 -0.68
C VAL A 132 -1.07 7.81 -1.32
N GLY A 133 -1.01 9.13 -1.43
CA GLY A 133 0.13 9.84 -2.01
C GLY A 133 1.44 9.57 -1.28
N LEU A 134 1.41 9.63 0.06
CA LEU A 134 2.57 9.29 0.90
C LEU A 134 2.98 7.82 0.75
N LEU A 135 2.02 6.90 0.68
CA LEU A 135 2.30 5.48 0.45
C LEU A 135 2.96 5.27 -0.92
N PHE A 136 2.49 5.95 -1.97
CA PHE A 136 3.06 5.88 -3.31
C PHE A 136 4.50 6.40 -3.36
N ILE A 137 4.78 7.52 -2.69
CA ILE A 137 6.15 8.06 -2.55
C ILE A 137 7.04 7.05 -1.83
N LEU A 138 6.55 6.46 -0.73
CA LEU A 138 7.29 5.44 0.02
C LEU A 138 7.60 4.23 -0.86
N ILE A 139 6.60 3.67 -1.55
CA ILE A 139 6.79 2.52 -2.44
C ILE A 139 7.77 2.88 -3.55
N GLY A 140 7.59 4.02 -4.22
CA GLY A 140 8.46 4.48 -5.30
C GLY A 140 9.92 4.65 -4.87
N ASN A 141 10.16 5.10 -3.64
CA ASN A 141 11.51 5.23 -3.09
C ASN A 141 12.22 3.88 -2.86
N TYR A 142 11.46 2.83 -2.52
CA TYR A 142 12.00 1.49 -2.23
C TYR A 142 11.95 0.53 -3.41
N LEU A 143 11.14 0.81 -4.44
CA LEU A 143 10.96 -0.05 -5.60
C LEU A 143 12.28 -0.37 -6.34
N PRO A 144 13.23 0.58 -6.55
CA PRO A 144 14.51 0.31 -7.23
C PRO A 144 15.41 -0.68 -6.49
N GLN A 145 15.18 -0.90 -5.19
CA GLN A 145 15.95 -1.81 -4.36
C GLN A 145 15.44 -3.26 -4.47
N ALA A 146 14.22 -3.47 -4.99
CA ALA A 146 13.63 -4.79 -5.15
C ALA A 146 14.52 -5.69 -6.01
N ARG A 147 14.85 -6.87 -5.50
CA ARG A 147 15.57 -7.89 -6.27
C ARG A 147 14.60 -8.80 -7.00
N HIS A 148 15.09 -9.47 -8.04
CA HIS A 148 14.28 -10.35 -8.88
C HIS A 148 13.55 -11.42 -8.05
N ASN A 149 12.23 -11.45 -8.15
CA ASN A 149 11.35 -12.31 -7.37
C ASN A 149 9.98 -12.43 -8.07
N TYR A 150 9.09 -13.30 -7.58
CA TYR A 150 7.79 -13.56 -8.21
C TYR A 150 6.60 -12.93 -7.48
N PHE A 151 6.77 -12.29 -6.32
CA PHE A 151 5.66 -11.82 -5.48
C PHE A 151 5.64 -10.31 -5.15
N PHE A 152 6.74 -9.59 -5.36
CA PHE A 152 6.93 -8.19 -4.97
C PHE A 152 7.55 -7.35 -6.10
N GLY A 153 6.89 -6.24 -6.45
CA GLY A 153 7.34 -5.33 -7.50
C GLY A 153 6.59 -5.49 -8.83
N VAL A 154 7.18 -4.95 -9.90
CA VAL A 154 6.63 -4.97 -11.26
C VAL A 154 6.97 -6.30 -11.93
N ARG A 155 5.95 -7.11 -12.21
CA ARG A 155 6.08 -8.50 -12.65
C ARG A 155 5.48 -8.73 -14.04
N THR A 156 5.93 -7.98 -15.03
CA THR A 156 5.59 -8.26 -16.44
C THR A 156 6.41 -9.45 -16.95
N PRO A 157 5.96 -10.17 -18.00
CA PRO A 157 6.73 -11.27 -18.59
C PRO A 157 8.20 -10.90 -18.87
N TRP A 158 8.43 -9.65 -19.29
CA TRP A 158 9.75 -9.14 -19.62
C TRP A 158 10.64 -8.88 -18.41
N THR A 159 10.09 -8.33 -17.32
CA THR A 159 10.84 -8.17 -16.07
C THR A 159 11.19 -9.50 -15.42
N LEU A 160 10.34 -10.53 -15.60
CA LEU A 160 10.62 -11.87 -15.09
C LEU A 160 11.66 -12.60 -15.93
N ALA A 161 11.74 -12.32 -17.23
CA ALA A 161 12.69 -12.95 -18.15
C ALA A 161 14.13 -12.43 -18.00
N SER A 162 14.36 -11.21 -17.49
CA SER A 162 15.71 -10.62 -17.41
C SER A 162 15.90 -9.75 -16.16
N GLU A 163 16.96 -10.02 -15.39
CA GLU A 163 17.34 -9.19 -14.23
C GLU A 163 17.76 -7.76 -14.61
N GLU A 164 18.29 -7.58 -15.83
CA GLU A 164 18.62 -6.24 -16.35
C GLU A 164 17.35 -5.43 -16.60
N VAL A 165 16.36 -6.04 -17.25
CA VAL A 165 15.04 -5.42 -17.49
C VAL A 165 14.37 -5.12 -16.16
N TRP A 166 14.38 -6.07 -15.22
CA TRP A 166 13.88 -5.87 -13.86
C TRP A 166 14.46 -4.61 -13.20
N ARG A 167 15.80 -4.48 -13.16
CA ARG A 167 16.48 -3.37 -12.49
C ARG A 167 16.13 -2.02 -13.14
N ARG A 168 16.15 -1.94 -14.47
CA ARG A 168 15.82 -0.71 -15.20
C ARG A 168 14.36 -0.31 -15.01
N THR A 169 13.43 -1.27 -15.13
CA THR A 169 12.00 -1.03 -14.91
C THR A 169 11.72 -0.56 -13.49
N HIS A 170 12.26 -1.22 -12.47
CA HIS A 170 12.02 -0.81 -11.07
C HIS A 170 12.60 0.57 -10.75
N ARG A 171 13.72 0.96 -11.37
CA ARG A 171 14.25 2.32 -11.27
C ARG A 171 13.29 3.34 -11.88
N PHE A 172 12.79 3.08 -13.09
CA PHE A 172 11.81 3.95 -13.74
C PHE A 172 10.50 4.04 -12.93
N SER A 173 9.96 2.89 -12.52
CA SER A 173 8.73 2.81 -11.74
C SER A 173 8.87 3.50 -10.39
N GLY A 174 10.06 3.53 -9.79
CA GLY A 174 10.32 4.29 -8.59
C GLY A 174 10.00 5.78 -8.76
N TYR A 175 10.52 6.41 -9.81
CA TYR A 175 10.18 7.79 -10.15
C TYR A 175 8.70 7.97 -10.50
N ALA A 176 8.14 7.06 -11.31
CA ALA A 176 6.73 7.14 -11.71
C ALA A 176 5.78 7.10 -10.50
N PHE A 177 6.05 6.24 -9.52
CA PHE A 177 5.26 6.13 -8.28
C PHE A 177 5.41 7.37 -7.40
N ILE A 178 6.62 7.94 -7.29
CA ILE A 178 6.84 9.20 -6.57
C ILE A 178 6.03 10.33 -7.20
N VAL A 179 6.07 10.49 -8.53
CA VAL A 179 5.30 11.50 -9.25
C VAL A 179 3.79 11.29 -9.04
N ALA A 180 3.30 10.06 -9.18
CA ALA A 180 1.90 9.73 -8.90
C ALA A 180 1.50 10.05 -7.45
N GLY A 181 2.40 9.83 -6.49
CA GLY A 181 2.16 10.17 -5.10
C GLY A 181 2.05 11.67 -4.85
N PHE A 182 2.89 12.48 -5.50
CA PHE A 182 2.73 13.94 -5.49
C PHE A 182 1.42 14.40 -6.15
N MET A 183 1.01 13.76 -7.25
CA MET A 183 -0.27 14.06 -7.89
C MET A 183 -1.45 13.80 -6.96
N PHE A 184 -1.40 12.73 -6.16
CA PHE A 184 -2.40 12.45 -5.12
C PHE A 184 -2.41 13.52 -4.02
N ILE A 185 -1.24 13.97 -3.57
CA ILE A 185 -1.14 15.03 -2.56
C ILE A 185 -1.75 16.33 -3.09
N VAL A 186 -1.41 16.72 -4.32
CA VAL A 186 -2.01 17.92 -4.96
C VAL A 186 -3.51 17.74 -5.15
N ALA A 187 -3.96 16.56 -5.58
CA ALA A 187 -5.38 16.24 -5.77
C ALA A 187 -6.20 16.43 -4.50
N ALA A 188 -5.64 16.18 -3.31
CA ALA A 188 -6.31 16.36 -2.03
C ALA A 188 -6.78 17.80 -1.76
N PHE A 189 -6.16 18.78 -2.42
CA PHE A 189 -6.46 20.21 -2.26
C PHE A 189 -7.29 20.80 -3.41
N LEU A 190 -7.65 19.99 -4.42
CA LEU A 190 -8.45 20.43 -5.56
C LEU A 190 -9.95 20.21 -5.32
N PRO A 191 -10.83 21.02 -5.91
CA PRO A 191 -12.26 20.75 -5.90
C PRO A 191 -12.64 19.59 -6.84
N PRO A 192 -13.75 18.88 -6.60
CA PRO A 192 -14.34 17.96 -7.58
C PRO A 192 -14.73 18.68 -8.89
N PRO A 193 -14.56 18.03 -10.06
CA PRO A 193 -14.04 16.67 -10.28
C PRO A 193 -12.50 16.61 -10.44
N ALA A 194 -11.80 17.74 -10.36
CA ALA A 194 -10.36 17.81 -10.63
C ALA A 194 -9.52 16.95 -9.67
N ASN A 195 -9.93 16.86 -8.40
CA ASN A 195 -9.30 15.96 -7.42
C ASN A 195 -9.30 14.49 -7.88
N PHE A 196 -10.46 13.97 -8.30
CA PHE A 196 -10.61 12.59 -8.73
C PHE A 196 -9.83 12.33 -10.01
N ILE A 197 -9.93 13.23 -10.99
CA ILE A 197 -9.23 13.11 -12.28
C ILE A 197 -7.71 13.07 -12.05
N LEU A 198 -7.16 14.03 -11.30
CA LEU A 198 -5.72 14.09 -11.04
C LEU A 198 -5.25 12.90 -10.20
N GLY A 199 -6.01 12.55 -9.16
CA GLY A 199 -5.71 11.43 -8.28
C GLY A 199 -5.68 10.09 -9.03
N MET A 200 -6.54 9.90 -10.04
CA MET A 200 -6.57 8.67 -10.84
C MET A 200 -5.59 8.69 -12.03
N ALA A 201 -5.34 9.85 -12.63
CA ALA A 201 -4.41 9.99 -13.75
C ALA A 201 -2.97 9.61 -13.36
N GLY A 202 -2.53 9.96 -12.16
CA GLY A 202 -1.18 9.65 -11.67
C GLY A 202 -0.89 8.13 -11.64
N PRO A 203 -1.66 7.32 -10.89
CA PRO A 203 -1.48 5.86 -10.87
C PRO A 203 -1.67 5.23 -12.24
N ALA A 204 -2.67 5.65 -13.02
CA ALA A 204 -2.90 5.12 -14.35
C ALA A 204 -1.68 5.32 -15.26
N THR A 205 -1.13 6.54 -15.31
CA THR A 205 0.06 6.85 -16.10
C THR A 205 1.30 6.14 -15.55
N ALA A 206 1.47 6.02 -14.23
CA ALA A 206 2.58 5.30 -13.63
C ALA A 206 2.56 3.80 -13.96
N VAL A 207 1.38 3.16 -13.91
CA VAL A 207 1.18 1.74 -14.24
C VAL A 207 1.39 1.50 -15.73
N ILE A 208 0.68 2.25 -16.59
CA ILE A 208 0.81 2.11 -18.06
C ILE A 208 2.25 2.39 -18.48
N GLY A 209 2.83 3.48 -18.01
CA GLY A 209 4.21 3.87 -18.30
C GLY A 209 5.20 2.80 -17.85
N THR A 210 5.01 2.20 -16.67
CA THR A 210 5.85 1.11 -16.16
C THR A 210 5.79 -0.13 -17.05
N ILE A 211 4.59 -0.54 -17.46
CA ILE A 211 4.39 -1.69 -18.35
C ILE A 211 5.05 -1.41 -19.71
N VAL A 212 4.72 -0.30 -20.36
CA VAL A 212 5.29 0.09 -21.65
C VAL A 212 6.81 0.17 -21.57
N TYR A 213 7.35 0.83 -20.54
CA TYR A 213 8.79 0.94 -20.34
C TYR A 213 9.46 -0.43 -20.21
N SER A 214 8.85 -1.37 -19.47
CA SER A 214 9.40 -2.72 -19.34
C SER A 214 9.50 -3.48 -20.66
N TYR A 215 8.54 -3.30 -21.57
CA TYR A 215 8.61 -3.86 -22.93
C TYR A 215 9.71 -3.22 -23.76
N LEU A 216 9.79 -1.88 -23.75
CA LEU A 216 10.77 -1.14 -24.54
C LEU A 216 12.21 -1.48 -24.12
N VAL A 217 12.45 -1.61 -22.82
CA VAL A 217 13.76 -2.03 -22.31
C VAL A 217 14.07 -3.46 -22.72
N PHE A 218 13.10 -4.38 -22.63
CA PHE A 218 13.29 -5.76 -23.07
C PHE A 218 13.68 -5.86 -24.54
N ARG A 219 12.97 -5.14 -25.43
CA ARG A 219 13.32 -5.10 -26.86
C ARG A 219 14.74 -4.60 -27.13
N ARG A 220 15.24 -3.66 -26.32
CA ARG A 220 16.60 -3.13 -26.46
C ARG A 220 17.68 -4.05 -25.91
N VAL A 221 17.34 -4.89 -24.93
CA VAL A 221 18.28 -5.85 -24.31
C VAL A 221 18.33 -7.17 -25.08
N SER A 222 17.23 -7.53 -25.77
CA SER A 222 17.12 -8.75 -26.58
C SER A 222 17.48 -8.57 -28.06
N ALA A 223 17.76 -7.34 -28.49
CA ALA A 223 18.28 -7.02 -29.82
C ALA A 223 19.82 -7.00 -29.78
#